data_AF-A0A371F9C9-F1
#
_entry.id   AF-A0A371F9C9-F1
#
_cell.length_a   1.000
_cell.length_b   1.000
_cell.length_c   1.000
_cell.angle_alpha   90.00
_cell.angle_beta   90.00
_cell.angle_gamma   90.00
#
_symmetry.space_group_name_H-M   'P 1'
#
loop_
_entity.id
_entity.type
_entity.pdbx_description
1 polymer ?
#
loop_
_entity_poly.entity_id
_entity_poly.type
_entity_poly.pdbx_seq_one_letter_code
_entity_poly.pdbx_strand_id
1 'polypeptide(L)'
;MYHFIRECIVKKEVELVHVKTQDQVTNIFTKLLKFEGFRILRARLDVRRPHLLGKSLRTSELNESLLGKYLTHSAKPHNLERKS
;
A
#
# COMPACT_ATOMS: atom_id res chain seq x y z
N MET A 1 17.09 -16.19 25.65
CA MET A 1 16.36 -17.07 24.72
C MET A 1 15.70 -16.24 23.61
N TYR A 2 16.48 -15.66 22.68
CA TYR A 2 15.95 -14.95 21.49
C TYR A 2 17.00 -14.93 20.36
N HIS A 3 17.53 -16.10 20.00
CA HIS A 3 18.63 -16.21 19.02
C HIS A 3 18.36 -17.14 17.86
N PHE A 4 17.14 -17.65 17.68
CA PHE A 4 16.81 -18.57 16.59
C PHE A 4 17.32 -18.09 15.22
N ILE A 5 17.01 -16.84 14.85
CA ILE A 5 17.48 -16.23 13.59
C ILE A 5 19.02 -16.13 13.56
N ARG A 6 19.67 -15.77 14.68
CA ARG A 6 21.14 -15.66 14.76
C ARG A 6 21.81 -17.03 14.60
N GLU A 7 21.25 -18.07 15.20
CA GLU A 7 21.75 -19.44 15.07
C GLU A 7 21.64 -19.93 13.62
N CYS A 8 20.52 -19.68 12.94
CA CYS A 8 20.37 -20.02 11.52
C CYS A 8 21.39 -19.29 10.63
N ILE A 9 21.74 -18.03 10.94
CA ILE A 9 22.79 -17.27 10.22
C ILE A 9 24.16 -17.92 10.45
N VAL A 10 24.52 -18.24 11.70
CA VAL A 10 25.82 -18.87 12.03
C VAL A 10 25.95 -20.25 11.39
N LYS A 11 24.86 -21.04 11.38
CA LYS A 11 24.79 -22.35 10.70
C LYS A 11 24.74 -22.25 9.17
N LYS A 12 24.69 -21.04 8.62
CA LYS A 12 24.53 -20.76 7.17
C LYS A 12 23.25 -21.36 6.57
N GLU A 13 22.24 -21.60 7.39
CA GLU A 13 20.90 -22.02 6.96
C GLU A 13 20.12 -20.84 6.35
N VAL A 14 20.45 -19.62 6.79
CA VAL A 14 19.83 -18.37 6.32
C VAL A 14 20.91 -17.33 6.03
N GLU A 15 20.82 -16.69 4.87
CA GLU A 15 21.63 -15.53 4.54
C GLU A 15 20.89 -14.24 4.88
N LEU A 16 21.56 -13.31 5.56
CA LEU A 16 21.01 -12.00 5.88
C LEU A 16 21.48 -10.98 4.84
N VAL A 17 20.56 -10.54 3.98
CA VAL A 17 20.82 -9.53 2.95
C VAL A 17 20.16 -8.20 3.32
N HIS A 18 20.92 -7.12 3.27
CA HIS A 18 20.37 -5.77 3.45
C HIS A 18 19.69 -5.30 2.17
N VAL A 19 18.41 -4.91 2.28
CA VAL A 19 17.62 -4.34 1.18
C VAL A 19 17.19 -2.92 1.55
N LYS A 20 17.50 -1.94 0.68
CA LYS A 20 17.08 -0.55 0.86
C LYS A 20 15.56 -0.46 0.99
N THR A 21 15.05 0.45 1.81
CA THR A 21 13.61 0.58 2.09
C THR A 21 12.75 0.74 0.82
N GLN A 22 13.25 1.46 -0.19
CA GLN A 22 12.56 1.65 -1.46
C GLN A 22 12.49 0.35 -2.30
N ASP A 23 13.36 -0.61 -2.02
CA ASP A 23 13.48 -1.87 -2.74
C ASP A 23 12.78 -3.04 -2.04
N GLN A 24 12.24 -2.80 -0.84
CA GLN A 24 11.44 -3.77 -0.08
C GLN A 24 10.01 -3.88 -0.63
N VAL A 25 9.84 -4.52 -1.79
CA VAL A 25 8.54 -4.70 -2.46
C VAL A 25 7.49 -5.38 -1.58
N THR A 26 7.90 -6.25 -0.66
CA THR A 26 7.02 -6.94 0.30
C THR A 26 6.30 -6.00 1.26
N ASN A 27 6.81 -4.78 1.45
CA ASN A 27 6.15 -3.76 2.27
C ASN A 27 4.73 -3.44 1.76
N ILE A 28 4.42 -3.69 0.48
CA ILE A 28 3.06 -3.51 -0.06
C ILE A 28 2.02 -4.39 0.64
N PHE A 29 2.41 -5.56 1.15
CA PHE A 29 1.51 -6.53 1.77
C PHE A 29 1.47 -6.43 3.30
N THR A 30 2.48 -5.80 3.91
CA THR A 30 2.69 -5.84 5.37
C THR A 30 2.59 -4.47 6.02
N LYS A 31 2.65 -3.38 5.25
CA LYS A 31 2.66 -2.01 5.76
C LYS A 31 1.63 -1.14 5.07
N LEU A 32 1.07 -0.21 5.84
CA LEU A 32 0.31 0.89 5.29
C LEU A 32 1.29 1.91 4.70
N LEU A 33 1.35 1.99 3.36
CA LEU A 33 2.27 2.86 2.65
C LEU A 33 1.59 4.17 2.22
N LYS A 34 2.36 5.26 2.17
CA LYS A 34 1.94 6.46 1.45
C LYS A 34 1.70 6.10 -0.02
N PHE A 35 0.73 6.77 -0.65
CA PHE A 35 0.30 6.47 -2.02
C PHE A 35 1.46 6.40 -3.02
N GLU A 36 2.43 7.32 -2.93
CA GLU A 36 3.59 7.32 -3.84
C GLU A 36 4.44 6.04 -3.70
N GLY A 37 4.72 5.62 -2.47
CA GLY A 37 5.46 4.38 -2.20
C GLY A 37 4.70 3.15 -2.68
N PHE A 38 3.38 3.10 -2.44
CA PHE A 38 2.53 2.03 -2.96
C PHE A 38 2.57 1.98 -4.49
N ARG A 39 2.48 3.12 -5.18
CA ARG A 39 2.49 3.20 -6.64
C ARG A 39 3.78 2.66 -7.25
N ILE A 40 4.92 3.02 -6.66
CA ILE A 40 6.25 2.53 -7.08
C ILE A 40 6.37 1.02 -6.87
N LEU A 41 6.05 0.52 -5.68
CA LEU A 41 6.16 -0.92 -5.38
C LEU A 41 5.19 -1.75 -6.23
N ARG A 42 3.97 -1.27 -6.45
CA ARG A 42 2.98 -1.92 -7.32
C ARG A 42 3.49 -2.04 -8.76
N ALA A 43 4.12 -0.98 -9.28
CA ALA A 43 4.70 -1.01 -10.63
C ALA A 43 5.83 -2.03 -10.73
N ARG A 44 6.67 -2.18 -9.69
CA ARG A 44 7.75 -3.17 -9.65
C ARG A 44 7.26 -4.62 -9.61
N LEU A 45 6.06 -4.86 -9.09
CA LEU A 45 5.42 -6.17 -9.09
C LEU A 45 4.64 -6.47 -10.38
N ASP A 46 4.68 -5.58 -11.38
CA ASP A 46 3.85 -5.62 -12.60
C ASP A 46 2.37 -5.88 -12.30
N VAL A 47 1.89 -5.41 -11.14
CA VAL A 47 0.48 -5.47 -10.78
C VAL A 47 -0.23 -4.39 -11.58
N ARG A 48 -0.58 -4.77 -12.81
CA ARG A 48 -1.45 -3.96 -13.66
C ARG A 48 -2.80 -3.85 -13.00
N ARG A 49 -3.47 -2.71 -13.17
CA ARG A 49 -4.90 -2.69 -12.88
C ARG A 49 -5.52 -3.81 -13.72
N PRO A 50 -6.36 -4.68 -13.15
CA PRO A 50 -7.20 -5.51 -13.99
C PRO A 50 -7.88 -4.53 -14.93
N HIS A 51 -7.52 -4.65 -16.21
CA HIS A 51 -8.15 -3.93 -17.29
C HIS A 51 -9.60 -4.33 -17.13
N LEU A 52 -10.42 -3.41 -16.62
CA LEU A 52 -11.86 -3.56 -16.72
C LEU A 52 -12.09 -3.70 -18.20
N LEU A 53 -12.35 -4.95 -18.60
CA LEU A 53 -12.56 -5.39 -19.96
C LEU A 53 -13.42 -4.32 -20.65
N GLY A 54 -12.79 -3.49 -21.49
CA GLY A 54 -13.49 -2.53 -22.36
C GLY A 54 -13.67 -1.07 -21.95
N LYS A 55 -13.03 -0.49 -20.93
CA LYS A 55 -13.06 0.99 -20.75
C LYS A 55 -11.70 1.61 -20.43
N SER A 56 -11.10 2.26 -21.42
CA SER A 56 -9.94 3.14 -21.29
C SER A 56 -10.33 4.43 -20.55
N LEU A 57 -10.39 4.42 -19.22
CA LEU A 57 -10.40 5.65 -18.43
C LEU A 57 -8.97 6.12 -18.19
N ARG A 58 -8.72 7.40 -18.46
CA ARG A 58 -7.39 8.00 -18.32
C ARG A 58 -7.01 8.07 -16.84
N THR A 59 -5.72 7.90 -16.57
CA THR A 59 -5.15 7.85 -15.22
C THR A 59 -5.47 9.08 -14.35
N SER A 60 -5.76 10.23 -14.96
CA SER A 60 -6.22 11.46 -14.30
C SER A 60 -7.63 11.34 -13.70
N GLU A 61 -8.54 10.65 -14.38
CA GLU A 61 -9.96 10.51 -13.95
C GLU A 61 -10.09 9.57 -12.75
N LEU A 62 -9.16 8.64 -12.60
CA LEU A 62 -9.17 7.66 -11.50
C LEU A 62 -8.64 8.24 -10.18
N ASN A 63 -7.73 9.23 -10.22
CA ASN A 63 -7.27 9.91 -9.01
C ASN A 63 -8.41 10.75 -8.40
N GLU A 64 -9.15 11.50 -9.22
CA GLU A 64 -10.33 12.26 -8.77
C GLU A 64 -11.44 11.34 -8.24
N SER A 65 -11.64 10.18 -8.87
CA SER A 65 -12.63 9.19 -8.40
C SER A 65 -12.23 8.52 -7.07
N LEU A 66 -10.96 8.19 -6.88
CA LEU A 66 -10.46 7.61 -5.61
C LEU A 66 -10.43 8.65 -4.49
N LEU A 67 -10.01 9.88 -4.78
CA LEU A 67 -10.04 10.99 -3.83
C LEU A 67 -11.49 11.31 -3.44
N GLY A 68 -12.40 11.37 -4.42
CA GLY A 68 -13.83 11.54 -4.20
C GLY A 68 -14.42 10.48 -3.28
N LYS A 69 -14.11 9.19 -3.52
CA LYS A 69 -14.56 8.08 -2.66
C LYS A 69 -13.99 8.18 -1.24
N TYR A 70 -12.72 8.53 -1.09
CA TYR A 70 -12.08 8.67 0.22
C TYR A 70 -12.67 9.84 1.03
N LEU A 71 -12.94 10.96 0.36
CA LEU A 71 -13.56 12.14 0.99
C LEU A 71 -15.03 11.89 1.37
N THR A 72 -15.80 11.19 0.54
CA THR A 72 -17.20 10.86 0.85
C THR A 72 -17.35 9.89 2.02
N HIS A 73 -16.38 9.01 2.26
CA HIS A 73 -16.39 8.12 3.43
C HIS A 73 -15.84 8.78 4.71
N SER A 74 -15.14 9.92 4.61
CA SER A 74 -14.63 10.67 5.77
C SER A 74 -15.60 11.73 6.32
N ALA A 75 -16.66 12.08 5.58
CA ALA A 75 -17.66 13.03 6.04
C ALA A 75 -18.66 12.34 7.00
N LYS A 76 -18.36 12.33 8.30
CA LYS A 76 -19.39 12.09 9.32
C LYS A 76 -20.42 13.22 9.26
N PRO A 77 -21.74 12.95 9.24
CA PRO A 77 -22.74 13.98 9.43
C PRO A 77 -22.67 14.47 10.89
N HIS A 78 -22.12 15.66 11.11
CA HIS A 78 -22.32 16.39 12.35
C HIS A 78 -23.75 16.96 12.30
N ASN A 79 -24.72 16.20 12.77
CA ASN A 79 -26.07 16.70 12.93
C ASN A 79 -26.10 17.72 14.06
N LEU A 80 -26.44 18.93 13.64
CA LEU A 80 -26.94 20.08 14.36
C LEU A 80 -27.83 19.71 15.57
N GLU A 81 -27.31 19.79 16.80
CA GLU A 81 -28.15 20.02 17.98
C GLU A 81 -28.72 21.45 17.87
N ARG A 82 -29.89 21.57 17.25
CA ARG A 82 -30.73 22.74 17.48
C ARG A 82 -31.39 22.57 18.84
N LYS A 83 -30.96 23.43 19.77
CA LYS A 83 -31.69 23.90 20.95
C LYS A 83 -33.20 23.89 20.71
N SER A 84 -33.94 23.26 21.63
CA SER A 84 -35.31 23.64 22.00
C SER A 84 -35.39 23.74 23.51
#